data_AF-A0A969GF71-F1
#
_entry.id   AF-A0A969GF71-F1
#
_cell.length_a   1.000
_cell.length_b   1.000
_cell.length_c   1.000
_cell.angle_alpha   90.00
_cell.angle_beta   90.00
_cell.angle_gamma   90.00
#
_symmetry.space_group_name_H-M   'P 1'
#
loop_
_entity.id
_entity.type
_entity.pdbx_description
1 polymer ?
#
loop_
_entity_poly.entity_id
_entity_poly.type
_entity_poly.pdbx_seq_one_letter_code
_entity_poly.pdbx_strand_id
1 'polypeptide(L)'
;MKLNLALAQISTKLGDVESNLAKHLDYIKQAKSEKADLLIFPELSLTGYVLQDLVASVAHKPVDDDPIFKHLLKASKDIDLVVGFVDEDSRHRFFIASAYLSGGKQFTFIIRCICQRMDYLMKVASLRGEIKCAHLIHASAESAC
;
A
#
# COMPACT_ATOMS: atom_id res chain seq x y z
N MET A 1 -4.58 9.15 -28.36
CA MET A 1 -4.14 7.92 -27.66
C MET A 1 -5.18 7.63 -26.59
N LYS A 2 -5.71 6.40 -26.52
CA LYS A 2 -6.73 6.01 -25.54
C LYS A 2 -6.06 5.09 -24.52
N LEU A 3 -6.28 5.35 -23.23
CA LEU A 3 -5.75 4.56 -22.12
C LEU A 3 -6.95 3.96 -21.37
N ASN A 4 -6.94 2.64 -21.17
CA ASN A 4 -7.97 1.93 -20.42
C ASN A 4 -7.47 1.71 -19.00
N LEU A 5 -8.14 2.36 -18.04
CA LEU A 5 -7.80 2.28 -16.62
C LEU A 5 -8.77 1.34 -15.92
N ALA A 6 -8.24 0.43 -15.11
CA ALA A 6 -9.02 -0.37 -14.17
C ALA A 6 -8.75 0.11 -12.73
N LEU A 7 -9.82 0.29 -11.95
CA LEU A 7 -9.74 0.65 -10.55
C LEU A 7 -10.25 -0.52 -9.71
N ALA A 8 -9.36 -1.12 -8.92
CA ALA A 8 -9.71 -2.25 -8.07
C ALA A 8 -10.37 -1.75 -6.79
N GLN A 9 -11.70 -1.82 -6.71
CA GLN A 9 -12.40 -1.56 -5.45
C GLN A 9 -12.48 -2.85 -4.62
N ILE A 10 -11.54 -3.03 -3.70
CA ILE A 10 -11.38 -4.28 -2.93
C ILE A 10 -11.54 -4.07 -1.44
N SER A 11 -12.05 -5.09 -0.75
CA SER A 11 -12.02 -5.19 0.70
C SER A 11 -10.85 -6.08 1.13
N THR A 12 -9.95 -5.51 1.92
CA THR A 12 -8.72 -6.14 2.37
C THR A 12 -8.89 -6.70 3.77
N LYS A 13 -8.12 -7.75 4.05
CA LYS A 13 -8.09 -8.38 5.37
C LYS A 13 -6.89 -7.83 6.13
N LEU A 14 -7.14 -7.26 7.30
CA LEU A 14 -6.11 -6.62 8.12
C LEU A 14 -5.01 -7.61 8.49
N GLY A 15 -3.76 -7.29 8.17
CA GLY A 15 -2.59 -8.07 8.55
C GLY A 15 -2.36 -9.37 7.76
N ASP A 16 -3.31 -9.78 6.93
CA ASP A 16 -3.24 -11.01 6.12
C ASP A 16 -2.77 -10.67 4.70
N VAL A 17 -1.47 -10.42 4.57
CA VAL A 17 -0.84 -9.99 3.32
C VAL A 17 -0.98 -11.06 2.23
N GLU A 18 -0.88 -12.35 2.58
CA GLU A 18 -1.01 -13.44 1.62
C GLU A 18 -2.41 -13.52 1.01
N SER A 19 -3.46 -13.43 1.84
CA SER A 19 -4.84 -13.40 1.34
C SER A 19 -5.10 -12.16 0.48
N ASN A 20 -4.55 -11.00 0.88
CA ASN A 20 -4.67 -9.79 0.07
C ASN A 20 -3.93 -9.92 -1.26
N LEU A 21 -2.72 -10.50 -1.28
CA LEU A 21 -1.97 -10.77 -2.51
C LEU A 21 -2.77 -11.69 -3.45
N ALA A 22 -3.35 -12.77 -2.94
CA ALA A 22 -4.17 -13.67 -3.74
C ALA A 22 -5.32 -12.91 -4.43
N LYS A 23 -6.02 -12.03 -3.69
CA LYS A 23 -7.03 -11.14 -4.27
C LYS A 23 -6.46 -10.22 -5.34
N HIS A 24 -5.30 -9.59 -5.11
CA HIS A 24 -4.67 -8.73 -6.12
C HIS A 24 -4.40 -9.48 -7.41
N LEU A 25 -3.83 -10.70 -7.31
CA LEU A 25 -3.55 -11.53 -8.47
C LEU A 25 -4.82 -11.89 -9.26
N ASP A 26 -5.95 -12.10 -8.60
CA ASP A 26 -7.22 -12.35 -9.28
C ASP A 26 -7.77 -11.12 -9.99
N TYR A 27 -7.71 -9.94 -9.36
CA TYR A 27 -8.09 -8.68 -10.00
C TYR A 27 -7.16 -8.34 -11.18
N ILE A 28 -5.87 -8.66 -11.08
CA ILE A 28 -4.92 -8.51 -12.19
C ILE A 28 -5.34 -9.39 -13.37
N LYS A 29 -5.68 -10.66 -13.14
CA LYS A 29 -6.18 -11.55 -14.21
C LYS A 29 -7.45 -10.98 -14.86
N GLN A 30 -8.38 -10.46 -14.06
CA GLN A 30 -9.59 -9.85 -14.57
C GLN A 30 -9.29 -8.60 -15.41
N ALA A 31 -8.48 -7.67 -14.90
CA ALA A 31 -8.12 -6.45 -15.63
C ALA A 31 -7.41 -6.76 -16.96
N LYS A 32 -6.55 -7.79 -16.99
CA LYS A 32 -5.93 -8.29 -18.22
C LYS A 32 -6.98 -8.81 -19.21
N SER A 33 -7.98 -9.57 -18.74
CA SER A 33 -9.06 -10.09 -19.59
C SER A 33 -9.91 -8.97 -20.21
N GLU A 34 -10.06 -7.86 -19.47
CA GLU A 34 -10.78 -6.65 -19.90
C GLU A 34 -9.90 -5.70 -20.74
N LYS A 35 -8.63 -6.07 -21.00
CA LYS A 35 -7.66 -5.27 -21.78
C LYS A 35 -7.42 -3.88 -21.19
N ALA A 36 -7.34 -3.80 -19.86
CA ALA A 36 -6.86 -2.61 -19.18
C ALA A 36 -5.34 -2.47 -19.39
N ASP A 37 -4.89 -1.23 -19.57
CA ASP A 37 -3.47 -0.89 -19.69
C ASP A 37 -2.82 -0.73 -18.30
N LEU A 38 -3.59 -0.22 -17.34
CA LEU A 38 -3.14 0.06 -15.97
C LEU A 38 -4.23 -0.32 -14.96
N LEU A 39 -3.85 -1.08 -13.95
CA LEU A 39 -4.69 -1.43 -12.79
C LEU A 39 -4.20 -0.69 -11.54
N ILE A 40 -5.10 0.06 -10.91
CA ILE A 40 -4.80 0.85 -9.71
C ILE A 40 -5.53 0.23 -8.51
N PHE A 41 -4.75 -0.10 -7.49
CA PHE A 41 -5.27 -0.56 -6.21
C PHE A 41 -5.36 0.58 -5.17
N PRO A 42 -6.23 0.44 -4.15
CA PRO A 42 -6.35 1.43 -3.08
C PRO A 42 -5.10 1.58 -2.22
N GLU A 43 -5.04 2.64 -1.42
CA GLU A 43 -4.02 2.83 -0.39
C GLU A 43 -4.03 1.67 0.61
N LEU A 44 -2.84 1.19 1.01
CA LEU A 44 -2.66 0.04 1.93
C LEU A 44 -3.47 -1.20 1.53
N SER A 45 -3.65 -1.40 0.23
CA SER A 45 -4.41 -2.53 -0.30
C SER A 45 -3.75 -3.88 0.00
N LEU A 46 -2.42 -3.92 0.05
CA LEU A 46 -1.67 -5.15 0.31
C LEU A 46 -1.71 -5.56 1.78
N THR A 47 -1.69 -4.58 2.69
CA THR A 47 -1.51 -4.81 4.15
C THR A 47 -2.82 -4.67 4.94
N GLY A 48 -3.77 -3.91 4.42
CA GLY A 48 -4.98 -3.51 5.13
C GLY A 48 -4.84 -2.18 5.87
N TYR A 49 -5.96 -1.50 6.07
CA TYR A 49 -6.01 -0.19 6.73
C TYR A 49 -6.11 -0.35 8.27
N VAL A 50 -5.58 0.59 9.05
CA VAL A 50 -5.54 0.56 10.55
C VAL A 50 -4.56 -0.49 11.12
N LEU A 51 -3.32 -0.44 10.67
CA LEU A 51 -2.30 -1.43 11.06
C LEU A 51 -1.85 -1.36 12.53
N GLN A 52 -1.86 -0.17 13.17
CA GLN A 52 -1.41 0.01 14.57
C GLN A 52 -0.08 -0.72 14.84
N ASP A 53 -0.05 -1.64 15.81
CA ASP A 53 1.12 -2.42 16.20
C ASP A 53 1.61 -3.40 15.09
N LEU A 54 0.78 -3.71 14.09
CA LEU A 54 1.13 -4.66 13.02
C LEU A 54 2.03 -4.08 11.94
N VAL A 55 2.24 -2.75 11.90
CA VAL A 55 2.98 -2.06 10.82
C VAL A 55 4.32 -2.72 10.52
N ALA A 56 5.11 -3.06 11.55
CA ALA A 56 6.42 -3.68 11.36
C ALA A 56 6.35 -5.12 10.82
N SER A 57 5.28 -5.86 11.13
CA SER A 57 5.12 -7.25 10.70
C SER A 57 4.62 -7.41 9.27
N VAL A 58 4.03 -6.36 8.71
CA VAL A 58 3.42 -6.38 7.36
C VAL A 58 4.18 -5.51 6.36
N ALA A 59 5.26 -4.87 6.79
CA ALA A 59 6.07 -4.03 5.92
C ALA A 59 6.79 -4.92 4.91
N HIS A 60 6.76 -4.49 3.65
CA HIS A 60 7.38 -5.20 2.54
C HIS A 60 8.24 -4.23 1.75
N LYS A 61 9.30 -4.75 1.13
CA LYS A 61 10.11 -3.95 0.21
C LYS A 61 9.71 -4.27 -1.22
N PRO A 62 9.57 -3.25 -2.09
CA PRO A 62 9.28 -3.47 -3.49
C PRO A 62 10.56 -3.93 -4.20
N VAL A 63 10.98 -5.17 -3.96
CA VAL A 63 12.16 -5.80 -4.54
C VAL A 63 11.83 -7.23 -4.96
N ASP A 64 12.58 -7.76 -5.92
CA ASP A 64 12.35 -9.11 -6.48
C ASP A 64 12.61 -10.26 -5.48
N ASP A 65 13.37 -9.99 -4.42
CA ASP A 65 13.66 -10.96 -3.35
C ASP A 65 12.52 -11.05 -2.32
N ASP A 66 11.65 -10.05 -2.27
CA ASP A 66 10.51 -10.06 -1.36
C ASP A 66 9.45 -11.07 -1.85
N PRO A 67 9.01 -12.00 -0.98
CA PRO A 67 8.13 -13.09 -1.40
C PRO A 67 6.78 -12.61 -1.92
N ILE A 68 6.31 -11.43 -1.50
CA ILE A 68 5.03 -10.86 -1.93
C ILE A 68 5.23 -10.07 -3.23
N PHE A 69 6.20 -9.16 -3.25
CA PHE A 69 6.44 -8.30 -4.41
C PHE A 69 6.95 -9.05 -5.63
N LYS A 70 7.68 -10.16 -5.46
CA LYS A 70 8.08 -11.02 -6.58
C LYS A 70 6.90 -11.46 -7.46
N HIS A 71 5.76 -11.77 -6.83
CA HIS A 71 4.56 -12.16 -7.57
C HIS A 71 3.95 -10.98 -8.34
N LEU A 72 3.92 -9.80 -7.73
CA LEU A 72 3.42 -8.57 -8.34
C LEU A 72 4.32 -8.08 -9.48
N LEU A 73 5.64 -8.14 -9.31
CA LEU A 73 6.64 -7.81 -10.34
C LEU A 73 6.57 -8.77 -11.53
N LYS A 74 6.35 -10.06 -11.27
CA LYS A 74 6.10 -11.01 -12.36
C LYS A 74 4.82 -10.68 -13.13
N ALA A 75 3.76 -10.32 -12.41
CA ALA A 75 2.48 -9.96 -13.00
C ALA A 75 2.54 -8.64 -13.78
N SER A 76 3.38 -7.69 -13.35
CA SER A 76 3.52 -6.37 -13.99
C SER A 76 4.20 -6.39 -15.36
N LYS A 77 4.69 -7.55 -15.82
CA LYS A 77 5.23 -7.72 -17.17
C LYS A 77 4.15 -7.63 -18.25
N ASP A 78 2.91 -7.96 -17.90
CA ASP A 78 1.81 -8.04 -18.86
C ASP A 78 0.80 -6.89 -18.74
N ILE A 79 0.78 -6.19 -17.60
CA ILE A 79 -0.11 -5.05 -17.32
C ILE A 79 0.57 -4.15 -16.30
N ASP A 80 0.40 -2.84 -16.40
CA ASP A 80 0.95 -1.93 -15.40
C ASP A 80 0.10 -1.94 -14.13
N LEU A 81 0.75 -1.82 -12.97
CA LEU A 81 0.10 -1.91 -11.66
C LEU A 81 0.48 -0.71 -10.80
N VAL A 82 -0.46 -0.23 -9.98
CA VAL A 82 -0.19 0.67 -8.85
C VAL A 82 -0.70 -0.01 -7.58
N VAL A 83 0.19 -0.34 -6.66
CA VAL A 83 -0.13 -1.12 -5.45
C VAL A 83 0.23 -0.33 -4.20
N GLY A 84 -0.73 -0.17 -3.28
CA GLY A 84 -0.53 0.49 -1.99
C GLY A 84 -0.08 -0.48 -0.90
N PHE A 85 0.97 -0.13 -0.16
CA PHE A 85 1.58 -1.00 0.85
C PHE A 85 2.30 -0.17 1.93
N VAL A 86 2.86 -0.87 2.93
CA VAL A 86 3.79 -0.26 3.89
C VAL A 86 5.22 -0.56 3.47
N ASP A 87 5.98 0.50 3.22
CA ASP A 87 7.42 0.42 2.95
C ASP A 87 8.21 0.68 4.24
N GLU A 88 9.37 0.05 4.35
CA GLU A 88 10.31 0.22 5.46
C GLU A 88 11.68 0.67 4.93
N ASP A 89 12.17 1.79 5.44
CA ASP A 89 13.49 2.28 5.05
C ASP A 89 14.64 1.65 5.85
N SER A 90 15.88 2.03 5.53
CA SER A 90 17.08 1.53 6.20
C SER A 90 17.23 1.98 7.66
N ARG A 91 16.42 2.94 8.12
CA ARG A 91 16.39 3.44 9.50
C ARG A 91 15.22 2.86 10.30
N HIS A 92 14.58 1.80 9.81
CA HIS A 92 13.40 1.18 10.42
C HIS A 92 12.22 2.14 10.56
N ARG A 93 12.06 3.03 9.59
CA ARG A 93 10.91 3.94 9.50
C ARG A 93 9.92 3.40 8.50
N PHE A 94 8.65 3.48 8.87
CA PHE A 94 7.57 2.94 8.08
C PHE A 94 6.86 4.05 7.32
N PHE A 95 6.50 3.77 6.08
CA PHE A 95 5.83 4.71 5.20
C PHE A 95 4.62 4.04 4.57
N ILE A 96 3.52 4.76 4.49
CA ILE A 96 2.48 4.44 3.52
C ILE A 96 3.07 4.80 2.16
N ALA A 97 3.20 3.80 1.31
CA ALA A 97 3.79 3.93 -0.01
C ALA A 97 2.86 3.35 -1.07
N SER A 98 3.09 3.76 -2.31
CA SER A 98 2.49 3.14 -3.47
C SER A 98 3.59 2.83 -4.48
N ALA A 99 3.62 1.60 -4.98
CA ALA A 99 4.57 1.16 -5.98
C ALA A 99 3.87 1.10 -7.33
N TYR A 100 4.41 1.82 -8.31
CA TYR A 100 4.11 1.62 -9.72
C TYR A 100 5.01 0.51 -10.26
N LEU A 101 4.41 -0.54 -10.82
CA LEU A 101 5.10 -1.69 -11.37
C LEU A 101 4.81 -1.76 -12.87
N SER A 102 5.86 -1.83 -13.68
CA SER A 102 5.74 -1.94 -15.14
C SER A 102 6.92 -2.71 -15.73
N GLY A 103 6.63 -3.68 -16.61
CA GLY A 103 7.66 -4.47 -17.29
C GLY A 103 8.53 -5.30 -16.35
N GLY A 104 8.04 -5.63 -15.15
CA GLY A 104 8.82 -6.28 -14.11
C GLY A 104 9.82 -5.38 -13.39
N LYS A 105 9.67 -4.06 -13.50
CA LYS A 105 10.42 -3.07 -12.72
C LYS A 105 9.47 -2.30 -11.81
N GLN A 106 10.02 -1.70 -10.76
CA GLN A 106 9.30 -0.91 -9.78
C GLN A 106 9.76 0.55 -9.74
N PHE A 107 8.81 1.43 -9.46
CA PHE A 107 9.02 2.82 -9.04
C PHE A 107 8.17 3.07 -7.81
N THR A 108 8.80 3.39 -6.68
CA THR A 108 8.11 3.58 -5.40
C THR A 108 7.87 5.06 -5.14
N PHE A 109 6.64 5.39 -4.75
CA PHE A 109 6.24 6.71 -4.30
C PHE A 109 5.90 6.65 -2.81
N ILE A 110 6.63 7.44 -2.01
CA ILE A 110 6.32 7.62 -0.59
C ILE A 110 5.14 8.58 -0.49
N ILE A 111 4.03 8.13 0.09
CA ILE A 111 2.84 8.94 0.29
C ILE A 111 2.95 9.66 1.64
N ARG A 112 3.17 8.92 2.73
CA ARG A 112 3.16 9.47 4.08
C ARG A 112 4.05 8.67 5.03
N CYS A 113 4.81 9.35 5.88
CA CYS A 113 5.52 8.73 6.98
C CYS A 113 4.56 8.26 8.08
N ILE A 114 4.73 7.03 8.56
CA ILE A 114 4.00 6.47 9.69
C ILE A 114 4.85 6.73 10.95
N CYS A 115 4.46 7.74 11.72
CA CYS A 115 5.05 7.95 13.04
C CYS A 115 4.45 6.94 14.02
N GLN A 116 5.24 6.01 14.54
CA GLN A 116 4.79 5.06 15.57
C GLN A 116 4.31 5.75 16.87
N ARG A 117 4.58 7.05 17.08
CA ARG A 117 3.92 7.81 18.16
C ARG A 117 2.41 8.00 17.95
N MET A 118 1.87 7.68 16.77
CA MET A 118 0.44 7.78 16.46
C MET A 118 -0.40 6.73 17.21
N ASP A 119 0.21 5.72 17.84
CA ASP A 119 -0.52 4.82 18.75
C ASP A 119 -1.11 5.58 19.94
N TYR A 120 -0.48 6.70 20.35
CA TYR A 120 -1.00 7.53 21.43
C TYR A 120 -2.23 8.35 21.00
N LEU A 121 -2.21 8.91 19.78
CA LEU A 121 -3.32 9.75 19.29
C LEU A 121 -4.55 8.92 18.92
N MET A 122 -4.39 7.71 18.36
CA MET A 122 -5.52 6.81 18.08
C MET A 122 -6.10 6.19 19.36
N LYS A 123 -5.29 5.86 20.37
CA LYS A 123 -5.79 5.50 21.72
C LYS A 123 -6.63 6.61 22.32
N VAL A 124 -6.16 7.86 22.26
CA VAL A 124 -6.89 9.02 22.81
C VAL A 124 -8.17 9.31 22.01
N ALA A 125 -8.16 9.17 20.68
CA ALA A 125 -9.35 9.36 19.85
C ALA A 125 -10.41 8.26 20.08
N SER A 126 -9.99 7.00 20.23
CA SER A 126 -10.87 5.88 20.56
C SER A 126 -11.47 6.00 21.97
N LEU A 127 -10.71 6.54 22.93
CA LEU A 127 -11.21 6.82 24.29
C LEU A 127 -12.14 8.04 24.36
N ARG A 128 -12.12 8.94 23.38
CA ARG A 128 -12.91 10.18 23.36
C ARG A 128 -14.10 10.16 22.40
N GLY A 129 -14.31 9.10 21.63
CA GLY A 129 -15.48 8.98 20.74
C GLY A 129 -15.52 10.01 19.59
N GLU A 130 -14.41 10.69 19.29
CA GLU A 130 -14.33 11.72 18.25
C GLU A 130 -13.50 11.22 17.07
N ILE A 131 -14.11 10.47 16.16
CA ILE A 131 -13.54 10.27 14.81
C ILE A 131 -14.04 11.43 13.94
N LYS A 132 -13.34 12.57 13.99
CA LYS A 132 -13.47 13.62 12.97
C LYS A 132 -12.32 13.46 11.99
N CYS A 133 -12.66 13.27 10.72
CA CYS A 133 -11.74 13.20 9.59
C CYS A 133 -10.67 14.31 9.70
N ALA A 134 -9.42 13.92 9.91
CA ALA A 134 -8.29 14.83 9.98
C ALA A 134 -7.93 15.35 8.57
N HIS A 135 -8.65 16.37 8.14
CA HIS A 135 -8.13 17.34 7.17
C HIS A 135 -7.01 18.15 7.84
N LEU A 136 -5.90 18.31 7.12
CA LEU A 136 -4.85 19.31 7.33
C LEU A 136 -4.10 19.26 8.67
N ILE A 137 -2.92 18.64 8.66
CA ILE A 137 -1.81 19.09 9.50
C ILE A 137 -0.57 19.24 8.61
N HIS A 138 -0.28 20.48 8.23
CA HIS A 138 1.08 20.94 7.96
C HIS A 138 1.87 20.75 9.27
N ALA A 139 2.56 19.63 9.42
CA ALA A 139 3.60 19.46 10.43
C ALA A 139 4.93 19.38 9.70
N SER A 140 5.75 20.43 9.87
CA SER A 140 7.16 20.43 9.54
C SER A 140 7.81 19.13 10.03
N ALA A 141 8.37 18.38 9.08
CA ALA A 141 8.90 17.04 9.26
C ALA A 141 10.38 17.02 9.71
N GLU A 142 10.89 18.09 10.31
CA GLU A 142 12.34 18.23 10.55
C GLU A 142 12.84 17.76 11.91
N SER A 143 11.99 17.42 12.88
CA SER A 143 12.49 17.23 14.27
C SER A 143 11.89 16.08 15.07
N ALA A 144 11.24 15.10 14.43
CA ALA A 144 10.67 13.96 15.15
C ALA A 144 10.99 12.60 14.51
N CYS A 145 12.23 12.44 14.03
CA CYS A 145 12.72 11.22 13.41
C CYS A 145 14.15 10.87 13.81
#